data_AF-A0A3B4XHB3-F1
#
_entry.id   AF-A0A3B4XHB3-F1
#
_cell.length_a   1.000
_cell.length_b   1.000
_cell.length_c   1.000
_cell.angle_alpha   90.00
_cell.angle_beta   90.00
_cell.angle_gamma   90.00
#
_symmetry.space_group_name_H-M   'P 1'
#
loop_
_entity.id
_entity.type
_entity.pdbx_description
1 polymer ?
#
loop_
_entity_poly.entity_id
_entity_poly.type
_entity_poly.pdbx_seq_one_letter_code
_entity_poly.pdbx_strand_id
1 'polypeptide(L)'
;MKTLFLLLLFCHVVSPVTHSLHFLYTGVFGDQKWPEFVGVAMVDGAEVIYCDSNISRAEPKQDWMTKALEHDPKHMDWFTEECHAGHRSFNAMMKTLMESFDQTGGVHIYQRMFGCELDDETEEVNGYNQFGYDGEDFMKPQALITKHKWDTDKAALAHIKSLLTQLCPEWLKMFVNSGKSSLLRTELPSVSLLQKTPSSPVSCHATGFYPHRAVMFWRKDGEELYEDVDQGEILPNHDETFQMRVDLDISSVTPEDWRRYDCVFQLSGVKEDVVTRLDKAEIRTNWGNIGIRKDEGANTWRQEGGRIPTAHLVVTKDKQPKSDAILLCYVFVTANIPVTQFHNLLPGLLSQSH
;
A
#
# COMPACT_ATOMS: atom_id res chain seq x y z
N MET A 1 -57.21 22.02 -21.68
CA MET A 1 -56.38 21.35 -20.66
C MET A 1 -55.29 20.59 -21.38
N LYS A 2 -54.05 21.12 -21.41
CA LYS A 2 -52.91 20.43 -22.02
C LYS A 2 -52.08 19.84 -20.90
N THR A 3 -52.06 18.52 -20.84
CA THR A 3 -51.31 17.70 -19.90
C THR A 3 -49.82 17.87 -20.19
N LEU A 4 -49.06 18.37 -19.22
CA LEU A 4 -47.60 18.47 -19.32
C LEU A 4 -47.01 17.11 -18.89
N PHE A 5 -46.47 16.36 -19.85
CA PHE A 5 -45.70 15.14 -19.57
C PHE A 5 -44.32 15.56 -19.06
N LEU A 6 -44.03 15.32 -17.78
CA LEU A 6 -42.70 15.48 -17.22
C LEU A 6 -41.87 14.24 -17.59
N LEU A 7 -40.99 14.37 -18.58
CA LEU A 7 -39.98 13.37 -18.89
C LEU A 7 -38.90 13.42 -17.81
N LEU A 8 -38.96 12.47 -16.86
CA LEU A 8 -37.86 12.17 -15.95
C LEU A 8 -36.74 11.51 -16.76
N LEU A 9 -35.80 12.31 -17.25
CA LEU A 9 -34.49 11.85 -17.69
C LEU A 9 -33.77 11.30 -16.45
N PHE A 10 -33.77 9.97 -16.30
CA PHE A 10 -32.79 9.26 -15.48
C PHE A 10 -31.43 9.45 -16.17
N CYS A 11 -30.76 10.57 -15.90
CA CYS A 11 -29.32 10.64 -16.09
C CYS A 11 -28.72 9.68 -15.06
N HIS A 12 -28.41 8.46 -15.47
CA HIS A 12 -27.39 7.69 -14.80
C HIS A 12 -26.10 8.50 -14.95
N VAL A 13 -25.78 9.31 -13.94
CA VAL A 13 -24.45 9.87 -13.78
C VAL A 13 -23.56 8.67 -13.48
N VAL A 14 -23.08 8.02 -14.54
CA VAL A 14 -21.94 7.11 -14.45
C VAL A 14 -20.79 8.06 -14.15
N SER A 15 -20.26 8.00 -12.93
CA SER A 15 -19.00 8.67 -12.65
C SER A 15 -17.95 8.00 -13.52
N PRO A 16 -17.09 8.74 -14.24
CA PRO A 16 -15.97 8.12 -14.96
C PRO A 16 -15.17 7.27 -13.97
N VAL A 17 -14.90 6.02 -14.36
CA VAL A 17 -14.09 5.09 -13.59
C VAL A 17 -12.77 4.91 -14.32
N THR A 18 -11.74 5.60 -13.83
CA THR A 18 -10.38 5.33 -14.28
C THR A 18 -9.92 4.00 -13.70
N HIS A 19 -9.50 3.11 -14.59
CA HIS A 19 -8.88 1.84 -14.27
C HIS A 19 -7.37 1.92 -14.49
N SER A 20 -6.60 1.08 -13.79
CA SER A 20 -5.14 1.10 -13.89
C SER A 20 -4.53 -0.29 -13.90
N LEU A 21 -3.49 -0.48 -14.70
CA LEU A 21 -2.60 -1.63 -14.67
C LEU A 21 -1.18 -1.15 -14.38
N HIS A 22 -0.69 -1.45 -13.18
CA HIS A 22 0.65 -1.10 -12.71
C HIS A 22 1.54 -2.32 -12.68
N PHE A 23 2.79 -2.17 -13.14
CA PHE A 23 3.87 -3.11 -12.94
C PHE A 23 4.91 -2.49 -12.02
N LEU A 24 5.25 -3.19 -10.95
CA LEU A 24 6.15 -2.77 -9.88
C LEU A 24 7.32 -3.74 -9.82
N TYR A 25 8.48 -3.30 -10.28
CA TYR A 25 9.71 -4.06 -10.19
C TYR A 25 10.59 -3.49 -9.09
N THR A 26 11.03 -4.34 -8.18
CA THR A 26 11.96 -4.00 -7.11
C THR A 26 13.11 -4.98 -7.15
N GLY A 27 14.33 -4.48 -7.22
CA GLY A 27 15.51 -5.30 -7.03
C GLY A 27 16.37 -4.78 -5.88
N VAL A 28 17.00 -5.72 -5.19
CA VAL A 28 17.80 -5.49 -3.98
C VAL A 28 19.19 -6.08 -4.19
N PHE A 29 20.20 -5.24 -3.97
CA PHE A 29 21.60 -5.66 -3.97
C PHE A 29 22.15 -5.66 -2.55
N GLY A 30 23.05 -6.61 -2.25
CA GLY A 30 23.77 -6.63 -0.97
C GLY A 30 23.01 -7.24 0.21
N ASP A 31 21.79 -7.73 0.01
CA ASP A 31 21.03 -8.49 1.01
C ASP A 31 20.53 -9.82 0.41
N GLN A 32 20.96 -10.94 1.00
CA GLN A 32 20.60 -12.29 0.55
C GLN A 32 19.37 -12.86 1.27
N LYS A 33 18.78 -12.12 2.22
CA LYS A 33 17.58 -12.56 2.93
C LYS A 33 16.33 -12.53 2.05
N TRP A 34 16.35 -11.73 0.99
CA TRP A 34 15.23 -11.49 0.08
C TRP A 34 15.59 -11.95 -1.33
N PRO A 35 14.59 -12.25 -2.18
CA PRO A 35 14.86 -12.38 -3.61
C PRO A 35 15.55 -11.12 -4.14
N GLU A 36 16.58 -11.29 -4.97
CA GLU A 36 17.31 -10.17 -5.58
C GLU A 36 16.41 -9.32 -6.48
N PHE A 37 15.32 -9.90 -6.99
CA PHE A 37 14.34 -9.23 -7.82
C PHE A 37 12.93 -9.74 -7.52
N VAL A 38 11.97 -8.81 -7.47
CA VAL A 38 10.54 -9.06 -7.34
C VAL A 38 9.81 -8.21 -8.38
N GLY A 39 8.87 -8.82 -9.08
CA GLY A 39 7.95 -8.14 -9.99
C GLY A 39 6.50 -8.40 -9.61
N VAL A 40 5.70 -7.34 -9.52
CA VAL A 40 4.28 -7.41 -9.18
C VAL A 40 3.46 -6.67 -10.23
N ALA A 41 2.38 -7.26 -10.73
CA ALA A 41 1.38 -6.56 -11.51
C ALA A 41 0.13 -6.33 -10.64
N MET A 42 -0.42 -5.12 -10.71
CA MET A 42 -1.62 -4.70 -9.97
C MET A 42 -2.68 -4.13 -10.90
N VAL A 43 -3.93 -4.54 -10.70
CA VAL A 43 -5.10 -3.95 -11.37
C VAL A 43 -5.93 -3.22 -10.32
N ASP A 44 -6.11 -1.90 -10.48
CA ASP A 44 -6.82 -1.04 -9.51
C ASP A 44 -6.31 -1.17 -8.05
N GLY A 45 -5.01 -1.42 -7.90
CA GLY A 45 -4.33 -1.62 -6.62
C GLY A 45 -4.46 -3.03 -6.04
N ALA A 46 -5.17 -3.95 -6.70
CA ALA A 46 -5.18 -5.37 -6.33
C ALA A 46 -4.01 -6.10 -7.00
N GLU A 47 -3.20 -6.82 -6.21
CA GLU A 47 -2.15 -7.70 -6.74
C GLU A 47 -2.77 -8.85 -7.54
N VAL A 48 -2.39 -8.96 -8.81
CA VAL A 48 -2.94 -9.97 -9.72
C VAL A 48 -1.91 -10.98 -10.20
N ILE A 49 -0.65 -10.57 -10.34
CA ILE A 49 0.46 -11.42 -10.79
C ILE A 49 1.70 -11.08 -9.99
N TYR A 50 2.45 -12.10 -9.60
CA TYR A 50 3.70 -12.00 -8.87
C TYR A 50 4.79 -12.81 -9.54
N CYS A 51 6.02 -12.34 -9.45
CA CYS A 51 7.20 -13.14 -9.74
C CYS A 51 8.36 -12.71 -8.85
N ASP A 52 9.31 -13.62 -8.62
CA ASP A 52 10.58 -13.26 -8.00
C ASP A 52 11.75 -14.08 -8.57
N SER A 53 12.97 -13.68 -8.25
CA SER A 53 14.20 -14.33 -8.72
C SER A 53 14.36 -15.78 -8.24
N ASN A 54 13.69 -16.19 -7.17
CA ASN A 54 13.79 -17.55 -6.61
C ASN A 54 12.83 -18.51 -7.31
N ILE A 55 11.58 -18.09 -7.56
CA ILE A 55 10.57 -18.88 -8.26
C ILE A 55 10.82 -18.83 -9.77
N SER A 56 11.29 -17.70 -10.28
CA SER A 56 11.61 -17.47 -11.70
C SER A 56 10.45 -17.79 -12.65
N ARG A 57 9.19 -17.65 -12.21
CA ARG A 57 7.99 -17.71 -13.05
C ARG A 57 6.94 -16.73 -12.55
N ALA A 58 6.05 -16.28 -13.43
CA ALA A 58 4.89 -15.52 -13.02
C ALA A 58 3.84 -16.44 -12.37
N GLU A 59 3.21 -15.98 -11.30
CA GLU A 59 2.15 -16.68 -10.58
C GLU A 59 0.93 -15.74 -10.43
N PRO A 60 -0.27 -16.15 -10.88
CA PRO A 60 -1.48 -15.40 -10.62
C PRO A 60 -1.81 -15.45 -9.12
N LYS A 61 -2.34 -14.34 -8.59
CA LYS A 61 -2.70 -14.19 -7.17
C LYS A 61 -4.20 -14.13 -6.91
N GLN A 62 -4.97 -14.02 -7.98
CA GLN A 62 -6.42 -13.89 -7.93
C GLN A 62 -7.06 -15.05 -8.68
N ASP A 63 -8.12 -15.65 -8.13
CA ASP A 63 -8.84 -16.76 -8.77
C ASP A 63 -9.37 -16.39 -10.16
N TRP A 64 -9.84 -15.14 -10.31
CA TRP A 64 -10.32 -14.63 -11.59
C TRP A 64 -9.17 -14.37 -12.58
N MET A 65 -7.97 -14.03 -12.09
CA MET A 65 -6.80 -13.85 -12.94
C MET A 65 -6.29 -15.20 -13.46
N THR A 66 -6.28 -16.23 -12.62
CA THR A 66 -5.96 -17.61 -13.04
C THR A 66 -6.87 -18.03 -14.20
N LYS A 67 -8.19 -17.85 -14.05
CA LYS A 67 -9.17 -18.16 -15.11
C LYS A 67 -9.00 -17.30 -16.36
N ALA A 68 -8.67 -16.02 -16.21
CA ALA A 68 -8.42 -15.13 -17.35
C ALA A 68 -7.25 -15.63 -18.20
N LEU A 69 -6.19 -16.11 -17.55
CA LEU A 69 -4.95 -16.54 -18.20
C LEU A 69 -4.99 -17.98 -18.72
N GLU A 70 -5.90 -18.83 -18.23
CA GLU A 70 -6.12 -20.19 -18.75
C GLU A 70 -6.51 -20.23 -20.24
N HIS A 71 -7.19 -19.18 -20.73
CA HIS A 71 -7.70 -19.14 -22.10
C HIS A 71 -6.62 -18.82 -23.14
N ASP A 72 -5.48 -18.24 -22.73
CA ASP A 72 -4.33 -18.00 -23.60
C ASP A 72 -3.01 -18.14 -22.81
N PRO A 73 -2.37 -19.33 -22.87
CA PRO A 73 -1.08 -19.58 -22.20
C PRO A 73 0.03 -18.59 -22.57
N LYS A 74 -0.05 -17.94 -23.75
CA LYS A 74 0.96 -16.96 -24.18
C LYS A 74 1.01 -15.73 -23.29
N HIS A 75 -0.09 -15.38 -22.62
CA HIS A 75 -0.08 -14.28 -21.65
C HIS A 75 0.79 -14.62 -20.44
N MET A 76 0.67 -15.83 -19.88
CA MET A 76 1.53 -16.27 -18.77
C MET A 76 3.00 -16.33 -19.13
N ASP A 77 3.30 -16.82 -20.34
CA ASP A 77 4.66 -16.86 -20.87
C ASP A 77 5.23 -15.44 -20.96
N TRP A 78 4.45 -14.47 -21.46
CA TRP A 78 4.89 -13.07 -21.50
C TRP A 78 5.21 -12.52 -20.11
N PHE A 79 4.36 -12.71 -19.09
CA PHE A 79 4.65 -12.20 -17.74
C PHE A 79 5.91 -12.82 -17.15
N THR A 80 6.15 -14.10 -17.45
CA THR A 80 7.37 -14.80 -17.03
C THR A 80 8.60 -14.25 -17.75
N GLU A 81 8.53 -14.08 -19.06
CA GLU A 81 9.62 -13.53 -19.88
C GLU A 81 9.95 -12.09 -19.48
N GLU A 82 8.93 -11.25 -19.25
CA GLU A 82 9.10 -9.87 -18.78
C GLU A 82 9.68 -9.81 -17.36
N CYS A 83 9.32 -10.75 -16.49
CA CYS A 83 9.96 -10.87 -15.19
C CYS A 83 11.46 -11.17 -15.32
N HIS A 84 11.83 -12.11 -16.21
CA HIS A 84 13.23 -12.42 -16.47
C HIS A 84 13.97 -11.26 -17.12
N ALA A 85 13.34 -10.56 -18.05
CA ALA A 85 13.89 -9.36 -18.69
C ALA A 85 14.09 -8.25 -17.66
N GLY A 86 13.13 -8.04 -16.76
CA GLY A 86 13.20 -7.13 -15.63
C GLY A 86 14.38 -7.44 -14.71
N HIS A 87 14.55 -8.70 -14.32
CA HIS A 87 15.66 -9.14 -13.48
C HIS A 87 17.03 -8.92 -14.16
N ARG A 88 17.18 -9.26 -15.45
CA ARG A 88 18.41 -8.98 -16.19
C ARG A 88 18.70 -7.49 -16.29
N SER A 89 17.67 -6.69 -16.53
CA SER A 89 17.77 -5.23 -16.61
C SER A 89 18.20 -4.64 -15.27
N PHE A 90 17.60 -5.09 -14.16
CA PHE A 90 18.00 -4.71 -12.80
C PHE A 90 19.49 -4.96 -12.56
N ASN A 91 20.00 -6.16 -12.83
CA ASN A 91 21.40 -6.49 -12.58
C ASN A 91 22.37 -5.60 -13.37
N ALA A 92 22.06 -5.30 -14.64
CA ALA A 92 22.85 -4.38 -15.45
C ALA A 92 22.78 -2.93 -14.94
N MET A 93 21.59 -2.51 -14.51
CA MET A 93 21.30 -1.17 -14.01
C MET A 93 21.95 -0.89 -12.66
N MET A 94 21.81 -1.81 -11.72
CA MET A 94 22.39 -1.71 -10.38
C MET A 94 23.90 -1.49 -10.44
N LYS A 95 24.60 -2.28 -11.26
CA LYS A 95 26.05 -2.09 -11.47
C LYS A 95 26.39 -0.69 -11.97
N THR A 96 25.66 -0.21 -12.98
CA THR A 96 25.89 1.12 -13.57
C THR A 96 25.60 2.24 -12.57
N LEU A 97 24.58 2.08 -11.74
CA LEU A 97 24.19 3.08 -10.74
C LEU A 97 25.21 3.14 -9.61
N MET A 98 25.59 2.00 -9.05
CA MET A 98 26.63 1.96 -8.02
C MET A 98 27.92 2.62 -8.49
N GLU A 99 28.36 2.36 -9.72
CA GLU A 99 29.51 3.05 -10.33
C GLU A 99 29.30 4.57 -10.45
N SER A 100 28.09 5.02 -10.80
CA SER A 100 27.79 6.45 -10.99
C SER A 100 27.65 7.23 -9.67
N PHE A 101 27.36 6.53 -8.57
CA PHE A 101 27.25 7.09 -7.22
C PHE A 101 28.50 6.82 -6.36
N ASP A 102 29.59 6.30 -6.96
CA ASP A 102 30.83 5.93 -6.27
C ASP A 102 30.60 4.94 -5.10
N GLN A 103 29.61 4.06 -5.22
CA GLN A 103 29.22 3.08 -4.22
C GLN A 103 29.92 1.73 -4.48
N THR A 104 30.60 1.18 -3.47
CA THR A 104 31.37 -0.07 -3.58
C THR A 104 30.78 -1.25 -2.80
N GLY A 105 29.68 -1.03 -2.08
CA GLY A 105 29.02 -2.03 -1.25
C GLY A 105 27.95 -1.41 -0.36
N GLY A 106 27.24 -2.25 0.39
CA GLY A 106 26.04 -1.85 1.12
C GLY A 106 24.79 -2.46 0.49
N VAL A 107 23.63 -2.14 1.08
CA VAL A 107 22.33 -2.55 0.54
C VAL A 107 21.80 -1.42 -0.33
N HIS A 108 21.48 -1.76 -1.58
CA HIS A 108 20.95 -0.80 -2.56
C HIS A 108 19.66 -1.33 -3.18
N ILE A 109 18.75 -0.41 -3.48
CA ILE A 109 17.44 -0.73 -4.01
C ILE A 109 17.23 0.02 -5.32
N TYR A 110 16.80 -0.69 -6.36
CA TYR A 110 16.34 -0.09 -7.60
C TYR A 110 14.89 -0.47 -7.83
N GLN A 111 14.08 0.53 -8.14
CA GLN A 111 12.66 0.37 -8.37
C GLN A 111 12.27 0.89 -9.74
N ARG A 112 11.32 0.23 -10.38
CA ARG A 112 10.69 0.67 -11.62
C ARG A 112 9.19 0.48 -11.50
N MET A 113 8.43 1.53 -11.74
CA MET A 113 6.97 1.49 -11.82
C MET A 113 6.56 1.89 -13.24
N PHE A 114 5.84 1.02 -13.95
CA PHE A 114 5.37 1.33 -15.30
C PHE A 114 4.00 0.72 -15.53
N GLY A 115 3.25 1.28 -16.47
CA GLY A 115 1.89 0.84 -16.69
C GLY A 115 1.04 1.89 -17.37
N CYS A 116 -0.27 1.68 -17.30
CA CYS A 116 -1.23 2.56 -17.93
C CYS A 116 -2.47 2.75 -17.05
N GLU A 117 -3.07 3.91 -17.23
CA GLU A 117 -4.41 4.26 -16.76
C GLU A 117 -5.32 4.39 -17.99
N LEU A 118 -6.53 3.86 -17.87
CA LEU A 118 -7.56 3.92 -18.89
C LEU A 118 -8.81 4.58 -18.28
N ASP A 119 -9.26 5.65 -18.91
CA ASP A 119 -10.56 6.23 -18.63
C ASP A 119 -11.64 5.50 -19.44
N ASP A 120 -12.66 4.96 -18.77
CA ASP A 120 -13.68 4.11 -19.39
C ASP A 120 -14.74 4.90 -20.18
N GLU A 121 -14.83 6.22 -19.99
CA GLU A 121 -15.77 7.10 -20.67
C GLU A 121 -15.15 7.71 -21.94
N THR A 122 -13.93 8.22 -21.83
CA THR A 122 -13.22 8.91 -22.92
C THR A 122 -12.33 7.99 -23.75
N GLU A 123 -12.07 6.78 -23.27
CA GLU A 123 -11.06 5.85 -23.79
C GLU A 123 -9.63 6.43 -23.82
N GLU A 124 -9.38 7.52 -23.08
CA GLU A 124 -8.05 8.10 -22.94
C GLU A 124 -7.12 7.13 -22.18
N VAL A 125 -5.92 6.95 -22.71
CA VAL A 125 -4.89 6.08 -22.12
C VAL A 125 -3.67 6.91 -21.75
N ASN A 126 -3.34 6.90 -20.47
CA ASN A 126 -2.15 7.54 -19.93
C ASN A 126 -1.12 6.47 -19.55
N GLY A 127 0.06 6.50 -20.18
CA GLY A 127 1.16 5.59 -19.88
C GLY A 127 2.25 6.25 -19.05
N TYR A 128 2.81 5.54 -18.09
CA TYR A 128 3.93 6.02 -17.27
C TYR A 128 5.03 4.95 -17.16
N ASN A 129 6.25 5.43 -16.89
CA ASN A 129 7.43 4.62 -16.67
C ASN A 129 8.42 5.42 -15.80
N GLN A 130 8.39 5.13 -14.52
CA GLN A 130 9.12 5.83 -13.46
C GLN A 130 10.16 4.89 -12.85
N PHE A 131 11.19 5.50 -12.30
CA PHE A 131 12.33 4.81 -11.73
C PHE A 131 12.71 5.44 -10.40
N GLY A 132 13.19 4.63 -9.46
CA GLY A 132 13.72 5.05 -8.17
C GLY A 132 15.01 4.31 -7.83
N TYR A 133 15.88 4.97 -7.05
CA TYR A 133 17.12 4.40 -6.56
C TYR A 133 17.35 4.82 -5.10
N ASP A 134 17.60 3.85 -4.23
CA ASP A 134 17.77 4.02 -2.78
C ASP A 134 16.65 4.86 -2.12
N GLY A 135 15.42 4.68 -2.60
CA GLY A 135 14.22 5.36 -2.08
C GLY A 135 13.99 6.78 -2.62
N GLU A 136 14.82 7.24 -3.55
CA GLU A 136 14.68 8.56 -4.16
C GLU A 136 14.36 8.47 -5.66
N ASP A 137 13.67 9.49 -6.17
CA ASP A 137 13.36 9.60 -7.60
C ASP A 137 14.65 9.62 -8.44
N PHE A 138 14.65 8.86 -9.53
CA PHE A 138 15.84 8.61 -10.35
C PHE A 138 16.40 9.85 -11.07
N MET A 139 15.71 10.98 -11.07
CA MET A 139 16.04 12.18 -11.86
C MET A 139 17.22 13.00 -11.31
N LYS A 140 18.06 12.43 -10.44
CA LYS A 140 19.26 13.09 -9.90
C LYS A 140 20.35 13.29 -10.98
N PRO A 141 21.20 14.33 -10.87
CA PRO A 141 22.30 14.57 -11.80
C PRO A 141 23.22 13.36 -12.01
N GLN A 142 23.44 12.55 -10.97
CA GLN A 142 24.27 11.35 -10.99
C GLN A 142 23.69 10.25 -11.91
N ALA A 143 22.38 10.28 -12.19
CA ALA A 143 21.72 9.33 -13.08
C ALA A 143 21.72 9.79 -14.57
N LEU A 144 22.30 10.95 -14.89
CA LEU A 144 22.29 11.52 -16.25
C LEU A 144 22.98 10.61 -17.28
N ILE A 145 24.08 9.95 -16.90
CA ILE A 145 24.79 8.99 -17.77
C ILE A 145 23.86 7.85 -18.14
N THR A 146 23.13 7.33 -17.16
CA THR A 146 22.20 6.22 -17.34
C THR A 146 20.99 6.64 -18.19
N LYS A 147 20.44 7.83 -17.93
CA LYS A 147 19.41 8.44 -18.76
C LYS A 147 19.85 8.56 -20.22
N HIS A 148 21.04 9.07 -20.49
CA HIS A 148 21.55 9.20 -21.86
C HIS A 148 21.67 7.84 -22.56
N LYS A 149 22.14 6.80 -21.86
CA LYS A 149 22.18 5.44 -22.42
C LYS A 149 20.78 4.97 -22.84
N TRP A 150 19.77 5.16 -21.99
CA TRP A 150 18.39 4.80 -22.30
C TRP A 150 17.80 5.61 -23.46
N ASP A 151 18.04 6.92 -23.48
CA ASP A 151 17.55 7.81 -24.54
C ASP A 151 18.15 7.45 -25.91
N THR A 152 19.30 6.75 -25.94
CA THR A 152 19.92 6.25 -27.17
C THR A 152 19.49 4.84 -27.58
N ASP A 153 18.88 4.07 -26.67
CA ASP A 153 18.41 2.70 -26.96
C ASP A 153 17.04 2.72 -27.66
N LYS A 154 17.08 2.81 -28.98
CA LYS A 154 15.87 2.86 -29.82
C LYS A 154 15.02 1.59 -29.69
N ALA A 155 15.63 0.43 -29.47
CA ALA A 155 14.89 -0.83 -29.37
C ALA A 155 14.11 -0.89 -28.06
N ALA A 156 14.75 -0.54 -26.94
CA ALA A 156 14.10 -0.45 -25.64
C ALA A 156 12.98 0.61 -25.64
N LEU A 157 13.23 1.80 -26.20
CA LEU A 157 12.22 2.86 -26.31
C LEU A 157 11.01 2.42 -27.14
N ALA A 158 11.24 1.74 -28.27
CA ALA A 158 10.15 1.22 -29.11
C ALA A 158 9.34 0.14 -28.39
N HIS A 159 10.01 -0.76 -27.68
CA HIS A 159 9.37 -1.81 -26.89
C HIS A 159 8.52 -1.23 -25.75
N ILE A 160 9.05 -0.30 -24.95
CA ILE A 160 8.29 0.35 -23.87
C ILE A 160 7.13 1.16 -24.43
N LYS A 161 7.30 1.88 -25.54
CA LYS A 161 6.20 2.59 -26.17
C LYS A 161 5.08 1.63 -26.59
N SER A 162 5.42 0.51 -27.24
CA SER A 162 4.44 -0.51 -27.63
C SER A 162 3.72 -1.10 -26.42
N LEU A 163 4.47 -1.41 -25.36
CA LEU A 163 3.94 -1.95 -24.12
C LEU A 163 2.92 -1.00 -23.48
N LEU A 164 3.26 0.28 -23.33
CA LEU A 164 2.41 1.25 -22.63
C LEU A 164 1.20 1.69 -23.46
N THR A 165 1.35 1.81 -24.78
CA THR A 165 0.28 2.36 -25.66
C THR A 165 -0.61 1.32 -26.30
N GLN A 166 -0.21 0.04 -26.33
CA GLN A 166 -0.97 -1.03 -27.00
C GLN A 166 -1.28 -2.19 -26.04
N LEU A 167 -0.25 -2.87 -25.54
CA LEU A 167 -0.45 -4.08 -24.73
C LEU A 167 -1.12 -3.78 -23.39
N CYS A 168 -0.64 -2.76 -22.69
CA CYS A 168 -1.18 -2.38 -21.38
C CYS A 168 -2.68 -2.08 -21.42
N PRO A 169 -3.20 -1.19 -22.29
CA PRO A 169 -4.63 -0.91 -22.33
C PRO A 169 -5.47 -2.10 -22.81
N GLU A 170 -4.95 -2.93 -23.74
CA GLU A 170 -5.62 -4.17 -24.16
C GLU A 170 -5.81 -5.13 -22.98
N TRP A 171 -4.74 -5.35 -22.22
CA TRP A 171 -4.75 -6.22 -21.05
C TRP A 171 -5.57 -5.67 -19.91
N LEU A 172 -5.49 -4.37 -19.66
CA LEU A 172 -6.31 -3.72 -18.64
C LEU A 172 -7.79 -3.91 -18.93
N LYS A 173 -8.25 -3.73 -20.17
CA LYS A 173 -9.64 -4.00 -20.58
C LYS A 173 -10.03 -5.47 -20.34
N MET A 174 -9.16 -6.40 -20.72
CA MET A 174 -9.39 -7.83 -20.51
C MET A 174 -9.50 -8.17 -19.02
N PHE A 175 -8.55 -7.71 -18.20
CA PHE A 175 -8.49 -7.99 -16.77
C PHE A 175 -9.64 -7.36 -15.99
N VAL A 176 -10.01 -6.11 -16.30
CA VAL A 176 -11.18 -5.47 -15.69
C VAL A 176 -12.45 -6.24 -16.02
N ASN A 177 -12.61 -6.72 -17.26
CA ASN A 177 -13.77 -7.51 -17.64
C ASN A 177 -13.81 -8.87 -16.93
N SER A 178 -12.67 -9.57 -16.85
CA SER A 178 -12.57 -10.86 -16.16
C SER A 178 -12.74 -10.75 -14.64
N GLY A 179 -12.16 -9.71 -14.04
CA GLY A 179 -12.15 -9.45 -12.60
C GLY A 179 -13.31 -8.58 -12.11
N LYS A 180 -14.26 -8.22 -12.97
CA LYS A 180 -15.29 -7.21 -12.72
C LYS A 180 -16.02 -7.38 -11.38
N SER A 181 -16.42 -8.60 -11.04
CA SER A 181 -17.14 -8.89 -9.79
C SER A 181 -16.28 -8.69 -8.54
N SER A 182 -14.96 -8.84 -8.66
CA SER A 182 -14.00 -8.66 -7.56
C SER A 182 -13.49 -7.23 -7.48
N LEU A 183 -13.15 -6.61 -8.62
CA LEU A 183 -12.58 -5.26 -8.69
C LEU A 183 -13.60 -4.16 -8.44
N LEU A 184 -14.86 -4.36 -8.85
CA LEU A 184 -15.94 -3.39 -8.65
C LEU A 184 -16.80 -3.68 -7.42
N ARG A 185 -16.35 -4.59 -6.54
CA ARG A 185 -17.06 -4.84 -5.29
C ARG A 185 -16.97 -3.62 -4.40
N THR A 186 -17.95 -3.45 -3.53
CA THR A 186 -17.97 -2.38 -2.54
C THR A 186 -18.28 -3.00 -1.20
N GLU A 187 -17.37 -2.79 -0.25
CA GLU A 187 -17.50 -3.28 1.11
C GLU A 187 -17.36 -2.07 2.04
N LEU A 188 -18.37 -1.83 2.88
CA LEU A 188 -18.34 -0.77 3.88
C LEU A 188 -17.62 -1.25 5.14
N PRO A 189 -16.89 -0.38 5.85
CA PRO A 189 -16.15 -0.78 7.03
C PRO A 189 -17.08 -1.09 8.21
N SER A 190 -16.58 -1.93 9.11
CA SER A 190 -16.95 -1.84 10.51
C SER A 190 -16.11 -0.74 11.17
N VAL A 191 -16.77 0.19 11.87
CA VAL A 191 -16.10 1.28 12.60
C VAL A 191 -16.23 1.06 14.10
N SER A 192 -15.13 1.22 14.83
CA SER A 192 -15.07 1.09 16.29
C SER A 192 -14.26 2.22 16.91
N LEU A 193 -14.72 2.71 18.06
CA LEU A 193 -13.97 3.64 18.90
C LEU A 193 -13.15 2.85 19.93
N LEU A 194 -11.84 3.06 19.92
CA LEU A 194 -10.88 2.33 20.75
C LEU A 194 -10.09 3.30 21.62
N GLN A 195 -9.85 2.94 22.88
CA GLN A 195 -8.99 3.73 23.76
C GLN A 195 -8.14 2.81 24.64
N LYS A 196 -6.82 3.00 24.63
CA LYS A 196 -5.88 2.16 25.41
C LYS A 196 -5.98 2.40 26.90
N THR A 197 -6.03 3.68 27.30
CA THR A 197 -6.16 4.13 28.69
C THR A 197 -7.01 5.40 28.72
N PRO A 198 -7.59 5.82 29.86
CA PRO A 198 -8.40 7.04 29.92
C PRO A 198 -7.69 8.32 29.47
N SER A 199 -6.35 8.35 29.49
CA SER A 199 -5.53 9.49 29.05
C SER A 199 -4.95 9.31 27.64
N SER A 200 -5.22 8.19 26.97
CA SER A 200 -4.80 7.99 25.58
C SER A 200 -5.77 8.68 24.62
N PRO A 201 -5.30 9.13 23.44
CA PRO A 201 -6.20 9.53 22.36
C PRO A 201 -7.23 8.45 22.05
N VAL A 202 -8.41 8.87 21.62
CA VAL A 202 -9.44 7.96 21.12
C VAL A 202 -9.16 7.66 19.66
N SER A 203 -8.97 6.39 19.35
CA SER A 203 -8.75 5.90 17.99
C SER A 203 -10.08 5.53 17.38
N CYS A 204 -10.47 6.19 16.29
CA CYS A 204 -11.55 5.71 15.45
C CYS A 204 -10.94 4.79 14.39
N HIS A 205 -11.25 3.50 14.47
CA HIS A 205 -10.68 2.46 13.60
C HIS A 205 -11.76 1.92 12.67
N ALA A 206 -11.48 1.94 11.37
CA ALA A 206 -12.33 1.39 10.32
C ALA A 206 -11.60 0.19 9.69
N THR A 207 -12.28 -0.95 9.53
CA THR A 207 -11.71 -2.15 8.90
C THR A 207 -12.75 -2.91 8.10
N GLY A 208 -12.30 -3.66 7.08
CA GLY A 208 -13.18 -4.47 6.24
C GLY A 208 -13.78 -3.69 5.08
N PHE A 209 -13.15 -2.60 4.64
CA PHE A 209 -13.64 -1.81 3.51
C PHE A 209 -12.88 -2.10 2.22
N TYR A 210 -13.57 -1.93 1.09
CA TYR A 210 -12.99 -2.02 -0.24
C TYR A 210 -13.77 -1.10 -1.19
N PRO A 211 -13.11 -0.33 -2.08
CA PRO A 211 -11.68 -0.32 -2.39
C PRO A 211 -10.82 0.46 -1.38
N HIS A 212 -9.51 0.49 -1.58
CA HIS A 212 -8.54 1.25 -0.76
C HIS A 212 -8.65 2.78 -0.89
N ARG A 213 -9.63 3.31 -1.63
CA ARG A 213 -9.84 4.75 -1.82
C ARG A 213 -10.89 5.24 -0.82
N ALA A 214 -10.43 5.65 0.35
CA ALA A 214 -11.27 6.16 1.42
C ALA A 214 -10.61 7.33 2.15
N VAL A 215 -11.42 8.16 2.78
CA VAL A 215 -10.96 9.22 3.70
C VAL A 215 -11.68 9.07 5.03
N MET A 216 -10.97 9.43 6.11
CA MET A 216 -11.47 9.31 7.47
C MET A 216 -10.98 10.48 8.30
N PHE A 217 -11.90 11.17 8.97
CA PHE A 217 -11.60 12.40 9.70
C PHE A 217 -12.54 12.58 10.90
N TRP A 218 -12.14 13.45 11.82
CA TRP A 218 -12.99 13.90 12.91
C TRP A 218 -13.68 15.20 12.54
N ARG A 219 -14.94 15.33 12.93
CA ARG A 219 -15.66 16.61 12.89
C ARG A 219 -16.19 16.98 14.27
N LYS A 220 -16.33 18.27 14.52
CA LYS A 220 -17.01 18.81 15.70
C LYS A 220 -18.11 19.76 15.26
N ASP A 221 -19.31 19.52 15.75
CA ASP A 221 -20.51 20.32 15.41
C ASP A 221 -20.73 20.49 13.89
N GLY A 222 -20.25 19.54 13.08
CA GLY A 222 -20.36 19.56 11.62
C GLY A 222 -19.12 20.03 10.85
N GLU A 223 -18.11 20.60 11.53
CA GLU A 223 -16.88 21.10 10.88
C GLU A 223 -15.70 20.13 11.09
N GLU A 224 -14.92 19.89 10.03
CA GLU A 224 -13.74 19.02 10.07
C GLU A 224 -12.63 19.59 10.97
N LEU A 225 -11.98 18.72 11.74
CA LEU A 225 -10.91 19.06 12.66
C LEU A 225 -9.55 18.61 12.14
N TYR A 226 -8.57 19.51 12.25
CA TYR A 226 -7.18 19.24 11.91
C TYR A 226 -6.23 19.33 13.12
N GLU A 227 -6.62 20.08 14.16
CA GLU A 227 -5.85 20.17 15.40
C GLU A 227 -6.11 18.95 16.28
N ASP A 228 -5.07 18.46 16.97
CA ASP A 228 -5.13 17.31 17.89
C ASP A 228 -5.61 15.99 17.25
N VAL A 229 -5.55 15.92 15.92
CA VAL A 229 -5.89 14.76 15.11
C VAL A 229 -4.62 14.17 14.49
N ASP A 230 -4.46 12.85 14.61
CA ASP A 230 -3.40 12.08 13.95
C ASP A 230 -4.03 11.06 12.98
N GLN A 231 -3.80 11.26 11.68
CA GLN A 231 -4.37 10.41 10.64
C GLN A 231 -3.42 9.26 10.31
N GLY A 232 -3.92 8.03 10.44
CA GLY A 232 -3.20 6.83 10.06
C GLY A 232 -3.26 6.55 8.57
N GLU A 233 -2.33 5.72 8.11
CA GLU A 233 -2.30 5.19 6.75
C GLU A 233 -3.41 4.15 6.52
N ILE A 234 -3.74 3.92 5.25
CA ILE A 234 -4.57 2.80 4.83
C ILE A 234 -3.67 1.55 4.74
N LEU A 235 -4.04 0.51 5.47
CA LEU A 235 -3.30 -0.75 5.54
C LEU A 235 -4.13 -1.89 4.96
N PRO A 236 -3.52 -2.84 4.23
CA PRO A 236 -4.22 -4.01 3.71
C PRO A 236 -4.50 -5.04 4.82
N ASN A 237 -5.59 -5.78 4.66
CA ASN A 237 -5.92 -6.97 5.41
C ASN A 237 -5.59 -8.24 4.61
N HIS A 238 -5.54 -9.38 5.30
CA HIS A 238 -5.29 -10.69 4.70
C HIS A 238 -6.44 -11.23 3.84
N ASP A 239 -7.63 -10.63 3.96
CA ASP A 239 -8.85 -10.97 3.23
C ASP A 239 -9.11 -10.00 2.07
N GLU A 240 -8.07 -9.31 1.60
CA GLU A 240 -8.10 -8.33 0.51
C GLU A 240 -8.94 -7.06 0.79
N THR A 241 -9.42 -6.87 2.02
CA THR A 241 -10.01 -5.61 2.46
C THR A 241 -8.95 -4.67 3.02
N PHE A 242 -9.35 -3.46 3.41
CA PHE A 242 -8.46 -2.45 3.98
C PHE A 242 -8.91 -2.05 5.38
N GLN A 243 -7.98 -1.44 6.11
CA GLN A 243 -8.20 -0.82 7.40
C GLN A 243 -7.49 0.52 7.49
N MET A 244 -8.00 1.43 8.31
CA MET A 244 -7.35 2.69 8.63
C MET A 244 -7.84 3.21 9.98
N ARG A 245 -7.19 4.26 10.48
CA ARG A 245 -7.62 4.91 11.72
C ARG A 245 -7.33 6.39 11.74
N VAL A 246 -8.07 7.11 12.57
CA VAL A 246 -7.81 8.50 12.91
C VAL A 246 -7.92 8.67 14.43
N ASP A 247 -6.85 9.13 15.04
CA ASP A 247 -6.72 9.29 16.49
C ASP A 247 -7.01 10.74 16.87
N LEU A 248 -7.84 10.97 17.90
CA LEU A 248 -8.18 12.30 18.43
C LEU A 248 -7.75 12.42 19.89
N ASP A 249 -6.95 13.42 20.22
CA ASP A 249 -6.65 13.77 21.60
C ASP A 249 -7.80 14.59 22.20
N ILE A 250 -8.44 14.04 23.22
CA ILE A 250 -9.57 14.64 23.94
C ILE A 250 -9.21 14.97 25.40
N SER A 251 -7.92 14.98 25.74
CA SER A 251 -7.45 15.21 27.12
C SER A 251 -7.86 16.58 27.68
N SER A 252 -8.08 17.57 26.81
CA SER A 252 -8.56 18.92 27.16
C SER A 252 -10.08 19.06 27.14
N VAL A 253 -10.83 18.02 26.74
CA VAL A 253 -12.28 18.08 26.49
C VAL A 253 -13.04 17.34 27.59
N THR A 254 -14.04 17.99 28.16
CA THR A 254 -14.90 17.36 29.17
C THR A 254 -15.78 16.26 28.54
N PRO A 255 -16.04 15.15 29.25
CA PRO A 255 -16.87 14.06 28.74
C PRO A 255 -18.26 14.47 28.24
N GLU A 256 -18.83 15.54 28.79
CA GLU A 256 -20.13 16.08 28.38
C GLU A 256 -20.11 16.64 26.95
N ASP A 257 -18.97 17.17 26.51
CA ASP A 257 -18.79 17.74 25.17
C ASP A 257 -18.39 16.69 24.12
N TRP A 258 -18.10 15.44 24.51
CA TRP A 258 -17.66 14.39 23.58
C TRP A 258 -18.68 14.10 22.48
N ARG A 259 -19.98 14.20 22.78
CA ARG A 259 -21.06 13.94 21.82
C ARG A 259 -21.16 14.96 20.69
N ARG A 260 -20.38 16.04 20.75
CA ARG A 260 -20.24 17.03 19.69
C ARG A 260 -19.28 16.58 18.59
N TYR A 261 -18.51 15.53 18.85
CA TYR A 261 -17.52 14.98 17.93
C TYR A 261 -18.11 13.75 17.23
N ASP A 262 -17.95 13.69 15.91
CA ASP A 262 -18.22 12.51 15.12
C ASP A 262 -16.97 12.11 14.35
N CYS A 263 -16.70 10.81 14.29
CA CYS A 263 -15.77 10.24 13.36
C CYS A 263 -16.51 9.91 12.06
N VAL A 264 -16.00 10.39 10.93
CA VAL A 264 -16.63 10.23 9.62
C VAL A 264 -15.71 9.43 8.73
N PHE A 265 -16.25 8.41 8.08
CA PHE A 265 -15.58 7.63 7.05
C PHE A 265 -16.34 7.76 5.74
N GLN A 266 -15.61 8.09 4.66
CA GLN A 266 -16.15 8.24 3.32
C GLN A 266 -15.42 7.29 2.37
N LEU A 267 -16.18 6.46 1.65
CA LEU A 267 -15.65 5.52 0.67
C LEU A 267 -15.86 6.07 -0.74
N SER A 268 -14.82 6.05 -1.57
CA SER A 268 -14.91 6.46 -2.96
C SER A 268 -16.00 5.66 -3.71
N GLY A 269 -16.87 6.36 -4.43
CA GLY A 269 -17.97 5.76 -5.18
C GLY A 269 -19.23 5.45 -4.36
N VAL A 270 -19.21 5.70 -3.05
CA VAL A 270 -20.39 5.59 -2.16
C VAL A 270 -20.84 6.98 -1.74
N LYS A 271 -22.16 7.22 -1.76
CA LYS A 271 -22.72 8.54 -1.40
C LYS A 271 -22.94 8.71 0.10
N GLU A 272 -23.18 7.60 0.79
CA GLU A 272 -23.48 7.58 2.21
C GLU A 272 -22.21 7.51 3.05
N ASP A 273 -22.04 8.48 3.95
CA ASP A 273 -20.98 8.50 4.93
C ASP A 273 -21.27 7.53 6.09
N VAL A 274 -20.23 6.85 6.58
CA VAL A 274 -20.32 6.09 7.84
C VAL A 274 -19.92 7.01 8.98
N VAL A 275 -20.89 7.41 9.80
CA VAL A 275 -20.69 8.36 10.91
C VAL A 275 -20.80 7.64 12.24
N THR A 276 -19.75 7.73 13.05
CA THR A 276 -19.70 7.18 14.41
C THR A 276 -19.53 8.32 15.42
N ARG A 277 -20.57 8.58 16.21
CA ARG A 277 -20.53 9.61 17.25
C ARG A 277 -19.63 9.19 18.40
N LEU A 278 -18.81 10.11 18.91
CA LEU A 278 -18.03 9.86 20.11
C LEU A 278 -18.93 9.84 21.34
N ASP A 279 -19.05 8.66 21.94
CA ASP A 279 -19.71 8.45 23.21
C ASP A 279 -18.86 7.53 24.09
N LYS A 280 -18.68 7.91 25.35
CA LYS A 280 -17.92 7.14 26.33
C LYS A 280 -18.42 5.69 26.46
N ALA A 281 -19.72 5.45 26.28
CA ALA A 281 -20.29 4.11 26.35
C ALA A 281 -19.92 3.20 25.17
N GLU A 282 -19.61 3.79 24.01
CA GLU A 282 -19.25 3.08 22.77
C GLU A 282 -17.75 2.81 22.65
N ILE A 283 -16.93 3.47 23.48
CA ILE A 283 -15.47 3.26 23.50
C ILE A 283 -15.13 1.89 24.05
N ARG A 284 -14.45 1.08 23.25
CA ARG A 284 -13.88 -0.21 23.65
C ARG A 284 -12.49 0.00 24.21
N THR A 285 -12.24 -0.55 25.39
CA THR A 285 -10.93 -0.51 26.06
C THR A 285 -10.60 -1.85 26.70
N ASN A 286 -9.33 -2.22 26.68
CA ASN A 286 -8.79 -3.35 27.44
C ASN A 286 -8.20 -2.90 28.80
N TRP A 287 -8.29 -1.62 29.14
CA TRP A 287 -7.83 -1.08 30.41
C TRP A 287 -8.58 -1.72 31.59
N GLY A 288 -7.84 -2.19 32.60
CA GLY A 288 -8.40 -2.84 33.79
C GLY A 288 -8.80 -4.32 33.60
N ASN A 289 -8.78 -4.86 32.38
CA ASN A 289 -9.08 -6.28 32.10
C ASN A 289 -7.84 -7.21 32.14
N ILE A 290 -6.75 -6.77 32.78
CA ILE A 290 -5.58 -7.62 33.06
C ILE A 290 -5.88 -8.48 34.30
N GLY A 291 -6.92 -9.32 34.20
CA GLY A 291 -7.15 -10.40 35.16
C GLY A 291 -6.20 -11.54 34.84
N ILE A 292 -5.19 -11.74 35.68
CA ILE A 292 -4.41 -13.00 35.70
C ILE A 292 -5.43 -14.14 35.81
N ARG A 293 -5.60 -14.92 34.74
CA ARG A 293 -6.26 -16.22 34.82
C ARG A 293 -5.46 -17.05 35.82
N LYS A 294 -5.97 -17.21 37.04
CA LYS A 294 -5.52 -18.31 37.90
C LYS A 294 -6.04 -19.58 37.25
N ASP A 295 -5.16 -20.28 36.54
CA ASP A 295 -5.43 -21.63 36.08
C ASP A 295 -5.52 -22.57 37.30
N GLU A 296 -6.73 -22.73 37.83
CA GLU A 296 -7.09 -23.92 38.59
C GLU A 296 -7.64 -24.95 37.61
N GLY A 297 -6.77 -25.82 37.13
CA GLY A 297 -7.18 -26.88 36.20
C GLY A 297 -6.05 -27.55 35.44
N ALA A 298 -4.99 -27.96 36.14
CA ALA A 298 -4.13 -29.01 35.59
C ALA A 298 -4.98 -30.29 35.46
N ASN A 299 -5.22 -30.75 34.22
CA ASN A 299 -4.96 -32.13 33.80
C ASN A 299 -5.33 -32.37 32.31
N THR A 300 -4.35 -32.99 31.62
CA THR A 300 -4.39 -33.68 30.31
C THR A 300 -4.40 -32.86 29.01
N TRP A 301 -3.20 -32.43 28.59
CA TRP A 301 -2.88 -32.18 27.18
C TRP A 301 -2.40 -33.48 26.53
N ARG A 302 -3.20 -34.03 25.60
CA ARG A 302 -2.73 -35.00 24.60
C ARG A 302 -2.15 -34.17 23.45
N GLN A 303 -0.89 -34.45 23.07
CA GLN A 303 -0.16 -33.72 22.04
C GLN A 303 -0.77 -33.94 20.65
N GLU A 304 -1.15 -32.86 19.97
CA GLU A 304 -1.09 -32.76 18.50
C GLU A 304 -0.63 -31.34 18.10
N GLY A 305 0.53 -31.26 17.42
CA GLY A 305 0.92 -30.23 16.44
C GLY A 305 0.88 -28.75 16.83
N GLY A 306 1.91 -28.26 17.55
CA GLY A 306 2.05 -26.85 17.91
C GLY A 306 2.52 -25.92 16.77
N ARG A 307 1.88 -24.75 16.65
CA ARG A 307 2.42 -23.54 16.03
C ARG A 307 2.62 -22.50 17.14
N ILE A 308 3.83 -21.97 17.25
CA ILE A 308 4.33 -21.08 18.31
C ILE A 308 3.66 -19.70 18.19
N PRO A 309 3.11 -19.07 19.26
CA PRO A 309 2.70 -17.68 19.20
C PRO A 309 3.94 -16.77 19.28
N THR A 310 4.12 -15.91 18.28
CA THR A 310 5.24 -14.94 18.22
C THR A 310 4.79 -13.62 18.85
N ALA A 311 5.65 -13.02 19.68
CA ALA A 311 5.37 -11.82 20.45
C ALA A 311 5.24 -10.55 19.57
N HIS A 312 4.33 -9.65 19.93
CA HIS A 312 4.14 -8.35 19.29
C HIS A 312 5.10 -7.29 19.88
N LEU A 313 5.84 -6.59 19.01
CA LEU A 313 6.63 -5.40 19.36
C LEU A 313 5.76 -4.15 19.16
N VAL A 314 5.58 -3.35 20.21
CA VAL A 314 4.90 -2.04 20.15
C VAL A 314 5.98 -0.96 19.99
N VAL A 315 5.93 -0.20 18.91
CA VAL A 315 6.83 0.95 18.67
C VAL A 315 6.07 2.24 19.00
N THR A 316 6.64 3.07 19.88
CA THR A 316 6.19 4.43 20.18
C THR A 316 7.09 5.44 19.48
N LYS A 317 6.53 6.51 18.89
CA LYS A 317 7.29 7.57 18.22
C LYS A 317 7.15 8.89 18.98
N ASP A 318 8.29 9.52 19.29
CA ASP A 318 8.40 10.85 19.88
C ASP A 318 8.23 11.97 18.82
N LYS A 319 7.79 13.15 19.29
CA LYS A 319 7.23 14.30 18.56
C LYS A 319 8.24 15.20 17.80
N GLN A 320 7.93 15.46 16.51
CA GLN A 320 7.90 16.76 15.71
C GLN A 320 9.14 17.71 15.58
N PRO A 321 9.16 18.75 14.68
CA PRO A 321 8.19 19.19 13.62
C PRO A 321 8.72 19.72 12.24
N LYS A 322 7.78 19.79 11.27
CA LYS A 322 7.50 20.80 10.19
C LYS A 322 8.46 21.08 9.01
N SER A 323 7.98 20.77 7.79
CA SER A 323 7.81 21.75 6.68
C SER A 323 6.94 21.18 5.55
N ASP A 324 6.00 21.97 5.03
CA ASP A 324 5.07 21.65 3.96
C ASP A 324 5.76 21.41 2.59
N ALA A 325 5.36 20.35 1.87
CA ALA A 325 5.24 20.32 0.40
C ALA A 325 4.79 18.93 -0.11
N ILE A 326 3.64 18.93 -0.79
CA ILE A 326 3.26 18.09 -1.94
C ILE A 326 3.12 16.57 -1.72
N LEU A 327 1.87 16.15 -1.86
CA LEU A 327 1.33 14.79 -1.85
C LEU A 327 1.90 13.95 -3.02
N LEU A 328 2.71 12.94 -2.69
CA LEU A 328 2.99 11.77 -3.54
C LEU A 328 2.76 10.54 -2.66
N CYS A 329 1.80 9.70 -3.05
CA CYS A 329 1.56 8.41 -2.42
C CYS A 329 2.78 7.51 -2.65
N TYR A 330 3.63 7.39 -1.63
CA TYR A 330 4.67 6.37 -1.60
C TYR A 330 4.16 5.16 -0.82
N VAL A 331 4.06 4.00 -1.49
CA VAL A 331 4.05 2.71 -0.81
C VAL A 331 5.49 2.41 -0.40
N PHE A 332 5.87 2.78 0.82
CA PHE A 332 7.12 2.37 1.45
C PHE A 332 6.86 1.15 2.35
N VAL A 333 7.28 -0.03 1.92
CA VAL A 333 7.61 -1.11 2.84
C VAL A 333 8.99 -0.77 3.42
N THR A 334 9.02 -0.02 4.52
CA THR A 334 10.25 0.15 5.31
C THR A 334 10.25 -0.88 6.44
N ALA A 335 11.17 -1.83 6.34
CA ALA A 335 11.55 -2.66 7.48
C ALA A 335 12.29 -1.77 8.50
N ASN A 336 11.64 -1.44 9.61
CA ASN A 336 12.26 -0.76 10.74
C ASN A 336 13.36 -1.65 11.37
N ILE A 337 14.62 -1.24 11.21
CA ILE A 337 15.73 -1.63 12.08
C ILE A 337 15.95 -0.46 13.08
N PRO A 338 15.80 -0.66 14.40
CA PRO A 338 16.06 0.42 15.36
C PRO A 338 17.56 0.64 15.55
N VAL A 339 18.02 1.88 15.32
CA VAL A 339 19.30 2.39 15.80
C VAL A 339 19.12 2.73 17.28
N THR A 340 19.37 1.78 18.18
CA THR A 340 19.62 2.05 19.62
C THR A 340 20.15 0.79 20.31
N GLN A 341 21.45 0.54 20.17
CA GLN A 341 22.25 -0.15 21.20
C GLN A 341 23.75 0.07 20.92
N PHE A 342 24.17 1.33 21.01
CA PHE A 342 25.57 1.67 21.33
C PHE A 342 25.62 1.95 22.82
N HIS A 343 25.89 0.92 23.63
CA HIS A 343 26.73 1.00 24.83
C HIS A 343 26.87 -0.38 25.47
N ASN A 344 28.13 -0.73 25.77
CA ASN A 344 28.64 -1.91 26.46
C ASN A 344 28.90 -3.13 25.57
N LEU A 345 30.08 -3.14 24.95
CA LEU A 345 31.06 -4.23 25.04
C LEU A 345 32.40 -3.74 24.45
N LEU A 346 33.15 -2.99 25.27
CA LEU A 346 34.62 -2.99 25.22
C LEU A 346 35.05 -3.96 26.34
N PRO A 347 35.98 -4.88 26.08
CA PRO A 347 37.38 -4.48 26.19
C PRO A 347 38.32 -5.10 25.13
N GLY A 348 39.38 -4.35 24.82
CA GLY A 348 40.69 -4.93 24.50
C GLY A 348 41.10 -4.93 23.03
N LEU A 349 41.71 -3.83 22.57
CA LEU A 349 43.13 -3.82 22.16
C LEU A 349 43.53 -2.40 21.73
N LEU A 350 44.11 -1.67 22.68
CA LEU A 350 45.17 -0.71 22.39
C LEU A 350 46.37 -1.50 21.86
N SER A 351 46.93 -1.13 20.70
CA SER A 351 48.34 -0.72 20.62
C SER A 351 48.78 -0.43 19.18
N GLN A 352 49.40 0.74 19.01
CA GLN A 352 50.50 1.07 18.08
C GLN A 352 50.10 1.21 16.59
N SER A 353 50.55 2.22 15.85
CA SER A 353 51.66 3.16 16.05
C SER A 353 51.58 4.27 14.98
N HIS A 354 51.90 5.49 15.43
CA HIS A 354 52.52 6.62 14.71
C HIS A 354 51.94 7.15 13.40
#